data_AF-O59585-F1
#
_entry.id   AF-O59585-F1
#
_cell.length_a   1.000
_cell.length_b   1.000
_cell.length_c   1.000
_cell.angle_alpha   90.00
_cell.angle_beta   90.00
_cell.angle_gamma   90.00
#
_symmetry.space_group_name_H-M   'P 1'
#
loop_
_entity.id
_entity.type
_entity.pdbx_description
1 polymer ?
#
loop_
_entity_poly.entity_id
_entity_poly.type
_entity_poly.pdbx_seq_one_letter_code
_entity_poly.pdbx_strand_id
1 'polypeptide(L)'
;MKGLIIKQPYANWIVEGKKVWEIRKTPTKIRGRVIIISEKKAVGSVEIVDVLGPFTPEELANHENKHLASYDFLKRYANGKKLYAWVLANPEKYDPPIEVKIPNGAQIWVNLKGFVRR
;
A
#
# COMPACT_ATOMS: atom_id res chain seq x y z
N MET A 1 -4.20 9.74 -12.36
CA MET A 1 -3.75 8.44 -11.81
C MET A 1 -4.05 8.38 -10.31
N LYS A 2 -4.27 7.19 -9.72
CA LYS A 2 -4.52 7.06 -8.27
C LYS A 2 -3.19 6.95 -7.51
N GLY A 3 -3.08 7.65 -6.39
CA GLY A 3 -1.97 7.56 -5.46
C GLY A 3 -2.42 7.00 -4.11
N LEU A 4 -1.70 6.01 -3.59
CA LEU A 4 -1.91 5.39 -2.29
C LEU A 4 -0.89 5.95 -1.30
N ILE A 5 -1.36 6.57 -0.23
CA ILE A 5 -0.52 7.09 0.85
C ILE A 5 -0.15 5.94 1.79
N ILE A 6 1.15 5.73 1.94
CA ILE A 6 1.75 4.70 2.81
C ILE A 6 2.87 5.34 3.62
N LYS A 7 2.96 5.01 4.91
CA LYS A 7 4.03 5.49 5.79
C LYS A 7 5.31 4.69 5.57
N GLN A 8 6.46 5.32 5.84
CA GLN A 8 7.71 4.58 5.99
C GLN A 8 7.68 3.68 7.24
N PRO A 9 8.41 2.54 7.24
CA PRO A 9 9.26 2.02 6.15
C PRO A 9 8.49 1.22 5.07
N TYR A 10 7.18 1.00 5.25
CA TYR A 10 6.39 0.11 4.39
C TYR A 10 6.33 0.56 2.93
N ALA A 11 6.32 1.87 2.69
CA ALA A 11 6.33 2.42 1.34
C ALA A 11 7.57 1.95 0.55
N ASN A 12 8.76 2.01 1.17
CA ASN A 12 10.00 1.52 0.57
C ASN A 12 9.95 0.02 0.33
N TRP A 13 9.48 -0.77 1.30
CA TRP A 13 9.38 -2.22 1.12
C TRP A 13 8.47 -2.62 -0.03
N ILE A 14 7.40 -1.85 -0.28
CA ILE A 14 6.48 -2.10 -1.40
C ILE A 14 7.16 -1.81 -2.73
N VAL A 15 7.77 -0.63 -2.90
CA VAL A 15 8.38 -0.24 -4.19
C VAL A 15 9.69 -0.98 -4.47
N GLU A 16 10.31 -1.58 -3.45
CA GLU A 16 11.44 -2.51 -3.58
C GLU A 16 11.00 -3.98 -3.79
N GLY A 17 9.70 -4.26 -3.82
CA GLY A 17 9.15 -5.60 -4.02
C GLY A 17 9.29 -6.55 -2.83
N LYS A 18 9.77 -6.09 -1.68
CA LYS A 18 9.90 -6.87 -0.44
C LYS A 18 8.54 -7.15 0.21
N LYS A 19 7.61 -6.20 0.10
CA LYS A 19 6.25 -6.28 0.66
C LYS A 19 5.24 -6.32 -0.49
N VAL A 20 4.67 -7.50 -0.72
CA VAL A 20 3.73 -7.76 -1.83
C VAL A 20 2.26 -7.68 -1.40
N TRP A 21 1.97 -7.68 -0.09
CA TRP A 21 0.61 -7.51 0.44
C TRP A 21 0.51 -6.24 1.28
N GLU A 22 -0.41 -5.36 0.94
CA GLU A 22 -0.80 -4.23 1.77
C GLU A 22 -2.05 -4.57 2.61
N ILE A 23 -1.93 -4.45 3.93
CA ILE A 23 -2.99 -4.88 4.86
C ILE A 23 -3.88 -3.69 5.23
N ARG A 24 -5.18 -3.83 5.02
CA ARG A 24 -6.17 -2.80 5.32
C ARG A 24 -7.41 -3.39 5.99
N LYS A 25 -8.15 -2.56 6.71
CA LYS A 25 -9.45 -2.93 7.32
C LYS A 25 -10.60 -3.05 6.31
N THR A 26 -10.41 -2.56 5.10
CA THR A 26 -11.43 -2.55 4.05
C THR A 26 -10.83 -3.03 2.72
N PRO A 27 -11.64 -3.71 1.88
CA PRO A 27 -11.23 -4.05 0.53
C PRO A 27 -11.23 -2.78 -0.35
N THR A 28 -10.64 -2.88 -1.55
CA THR A 28 -10.73 -1.85 -2.58
C THR A 28 -11.19 -2.43 -3.91
N LYS A 29 -11.95 -1.65 -4.68
CA LYS A 29 -12.31 -1.98 -6.07
C LYS A 29 -11.26 -1.49 -7.08
N ILE A 30 -10.25 -0.73 -6.62
CA ILE A 30 -9.17 -0.25 -7.49
C ILE A 30 -8.35 -1.43 -7.96
N ARG A 31 -8.05 -1.46 -9.26
CA ARG A 31 -7.17 -2.42 -9.93
C ARG A 31 -6.25 -1.68 -10.89
N GLY A 32 -5.11 -2.30 -11.19
CA GLY A 32 -4.09 -1.73 -12.07
C GLY A 32 -3.12 -0.80 -11.34
N ARG A 33 -2.36 -0.02 -12.12
CA ARG A 33 -1.22 0.77 -11.64
C ARG A 33 -1.65 1.95 -10.75
N VAL A 34 -1.00 2.06 -9.60
CA VAL A 34 -1.15 3.14 -8.62
C VAL A 34 0.22 3.64 -8.19
N ILE A 35 0.28 4.91 -7.79
CA ILE A 35 1.50 5.53 -7.25
C ILE A 35 1.57 5.30 -5.74
N ILE A 36 2.72 4.89 -5.24
CA ILE A 36 3.00 4.85 -3.81
C ILE A 36 3.54 6.21 -3.38
N ILE A 37 2.86 6.82 -2.42
CA ILE A 37 3.18 8.14 -1.91
C ILE A 37 3.58 8.02 -0.43
N SER A 38 4.71 8.61 -0.08
CA SER A 38 5.15 8.79 1.30
C SER A 38 5.75 10.18 1.46
N GLU A 39 5.50 10.85 2.58
CA GLU A 39 6.12 12.15 2.90
C GLU A 39 5.99 13.21 1.78
N LYS A 40 4.81 13.28 1.14
CA LYS A 40 4.52 14.18 0.01
C LYS A 40 5.35 13.92 -1.27
N LYS A 41 5.96 12.75 -1.39
CA LYS A 41 6.70 12.30 -2.57
C LYS A 41 6.12 11.00 -3.11
N ALA A 42 6.03 10.89 -4.43
CA ALA A 42 5.85 9.63 -5.12
C ALA A 42 7.19 8.87 -5.07
N VAL A 43 7.22 7.78 -4.31
CA VAL A 43 8.43 6.95 -4.12
C VAL A 43 8.50 5.78 -5.12
N GLY A 44 7.41 5.54 -5.85
CA GLY A 44 7.34 4.49 -6.86
C GLY A 44 5.92 4.23 -7.32
N SER A 45 5.73 3.15 -8.09
CA SER A 45 4.43 2.62 -8.46
C SER A 45 4.36 1.10 -8.28
N VAL A 46 3.13 0.60 -8.17
CA VAL A 46 2.80 -0.83 -8.13
C VAL A 46 1.47 -1.04 -8.84
N GLU A 47 1.15 -2.29 -9.16
CA GLU A 47 -0.17 -2.70 -9.62
C GLU A 47 -0.94 -3.41 -8.52
N ILE A 48 -2.18 -2.97 -8.27
CA ILE A 48 -3.11 -3.76 -7.45
C ILE A 48 -3.77 -4.78 -8.37
N VAL A 49 -3.37 -6.04 -8.22
CA VAL A 49 -3.84 -7.13 -9.09
C VAL A 49 -5.00 -7.89 -8.46
N ASP A 50 -5.08 -7.93 -7.13
CA ASP A 50 -6.15 -8.63 -6.43
C ASP A 50 -6.40 -8.07 -5.01
N VAL A 51 -7.50 -8.48 -4.39
CA VAL A 51 -7.83 -8.21 -2.99
C VAL A 51 -8.34 -9.50 -2.35
N LEU A 52 -7.59 -9.99 -1.37
CA LEU A 52 -7.87 -11.23 -0.65
C LEU A 52 -8.45 -10.94 0.74
N GLY A 53 -9.21 -11.90 1.25
CA GLY A 53 -9.83 -11.87 2.58
C GLY A 53 -11.35 -12.01 2.52
N PRO A 54 -12.06 -11.76 3.63
CA PRO A 54 -11.52 -11.28 4.92
C PRO A 54 -10.64 -12.31 5.64
N PHE A 55 -9.62 -11.84 6.35
CA PHE A 55 -8.72 -12.63 7.21
C PHE A 55 -8.81 -12.21 8.69
N THR A 56 -8.48 -13.12 9.60
CA THR A 56 -8.08 -12.80 10.97
C THR A 56 -6.59 -12.47 11.06
N PRO A 57 -6.12 -11.83 12.16
CA PRO A 57 -4.70 -11.70 12.45
C PRO A 57 -3.94 -13.03 12.48
N GLU A 58 -4.55 -14.10 12.97
CA GLU A 58 -3.97 -15.45 13.03
C GLU A 58 -3.78 -16.04 11.63
N GLU A 59 -4.76 -15.88 10.74
CA GLU A 59 -4.64 -16.31 9.34
C GLU A 59 -3.54 -15.54 8.61
N LEU A 60 -3.44 -14.23 8.85
CA LEU A 60 -2.40 -13.39 8.26
C LEU A 60 -1.00 -13.71 8.82
N ALA A 61 -0.87 -14.15 10.07
CA ALA A 61 0.43 -14.53 10.63
C ALA A 61 1.13 -15.63 9.80
N ASN A 62 0.38 -16.51 9.14
CA ASN A 62 0.91 -17.54 8.23
C ASN A 62 1.45 -16.97 6.90
N HIS A 63 1.31 -15.66 6.67
CA HIS A 63 1.72 -14.94 5.47
C HIS A 63 2.62 -13.74 5.79
N GLU A 64 3.29 -13.75 6.96
CA GLU A 64 4.13 -12.64 7.41
C GLU A 64 5.19 -12.25 6.39
N ASN A 65 5.77 -13.20 5.66
CA ASN A 65 6.75 -12.95 4.59
C ASN A 65 6.19 -12.09 3.43
N LYS A 66 4.87 -12.02 3.24
CA LYS A 66 4.24 -11.22 2.17
C LYS A 66 3.94 -9.79 2.57
N HIS A 67 3.60 -9.55 3.84
CA HIS A 67 3.19 -8.23 4.32
C HIS A 67 4.14 -7.59 5.34
N LEU A 68 5.10 -8.35 5.88
CA LEU A 68 6.15 -7.91 6.80
C LEU A 68 5.59 -7.19 8.04
N ALA A 69 4.53 -7.76 8.62
CA ALA A 69 3.89 -7.20 9.81
C ALA A 69 3.73 -8.29 10.85
N SER A 70 4.25 -8.05 12.05
CA SER A 70 4.19 -9.02 13.13
C SER A 70 2.76 -9.30 13.56
N TYR A 71 2.51 -10.48 14.12
CA TYR A 71 1.21 -10.86 14.66
C TYR A 71 0.68 -9.84 15.69
N ASP A 72 1.52 -9.36 16.62
CA ASP A 72 1.11 -8.36 17.61
C ASP A 72 0.72 -7.01 16.99
N PHE A 73 1.37 -6.63 15.89
CA PHE A 73 0.95 -5.46 15.13
C PHE A 73 -0.40 -5.71 14.46
N LEU A 74 -0.58 -6.85 13.79
CA LEU A 74 -1.82 -7.21 13.11
C LEU A 74 -3.00 -7.25 14.09
N LYS A 75 -2.84 -7.86 15.26
CA LYS A 75 -3.88 -7.95 16.30
C LYS A 75 -4.32 -6.57 16.79
N ARG A 76 -3.35 -5.70 17.12
CA ARG A 76 -3.62 -4.31 17.51
C ARG A 76 -4.26 -3.50 16.38
N TYR A 77 -3.74 -3.64 15.17
CA TYR A 77 -4.25 -2.94 14.00
C TYR A 77 -5.69 -3.35 13.70
N ALA A 78 -5.98 -4.65 13.64
CA ALA A 78 -7.31 -5.23 13.44
C ALA A 78 -8.33 -4.65 14.42
N ASN A 79 -7.98 -4.58 15.71
CA ASN A 79 -8.89 -4.14 16.78
C ASN A 79 -10.24 -4.88 16.72
N GLY A 80 -10.18 -6.21 16.65
CA GLY A 80 -11.35 -7.09 16.54
C GLY A 80 -12.01 -7.15 15.14
N LYS A 81 -11.53 -6.39 14.15
CA LYS A 81 -12.07 -6.42 12.78
C LYS A 81 -11.29 -7.38 11.90
N LYS A 82 -11.97 -7.97 10.91
CA LYS A 82 -11.32 -8.67 9.82
C LYS A 82 -10.47 -7.73 8.97
N LEU A 83 -9.42 -8.27 8.35
CA LEU A 83 -8.46 -7.55 7.52
C LEU A 83 -8.49 -8.08 6.09
N TYR A 84 -8.01 -7.27 5.16
CA TYR A 84 -7.91 -7.59 3.74
C TYR A 84 -6.47 -7.36 3.28
N ALA A 85 -5.99 -8.22 2.39
CA ALA A 85 -4.69 -8.07 1.76
C ALA A 85 -4.88 -7.59 0.33
N TRP A 86 -4.38 -6.39 0.02
CA TRP A 86 -4.31 -5.90 -1.34
C TRP A 86 -3.03 -6.44 -1.96
N VAL A 87 -3.17 -7.25 -3.00
CA VAL A 87 -2.05 -7.92 -3.67
C VAL A 87 -1.40 -6.95 -4.64
N LEU A 88 -0.11 -6.71 -4.43
CA LEU A 88 0.70 -5.76 -5.17
C LEU A 88 1.68 -6.52 -6.08
N ALA A 89 1.78 -6.09 -7.33
CA ALA A 89 2.68 -6.64 -8.32
C ALA A 89 3.42 -5.53 -9.08
N ASN A 90 4.42 -5.92 -9.88
CA ASN A 90 5.15 -5.04 -10.79
C ASN A 90 5.64 -3.74 -10.12
N PRO A 91 6.39 -3.83 -9.01
CA PRO A 91 6.89 -2.67 -8.30
C PRO A 91 7.94 -1.93 -9.13
N GLU A 92 7.84 -0.61 -9.10
CA GLU A 92 8.81 0.27 -9.73
C GLU A 92 9.18 1.39 -8.75
N LYS A 93 10.43 1.38 -8.28
CA LYS A 93 10.96 2.42 -7.40
C LYS A 93 11.34 3.66 -8.22
N TYR A 94 11.02 4.83 -7.69
CA TYR A 94 11.47 6.11 -8.25
C TYR A 94 12.69 6.58 -7.48
N ASP A 95 13.81 6.73 -8.18
CA ASP A 95 15.04 7.28 -7.65
C ASP A 95 15.60 8.31 -8.65
N PRO A 96 15.52 9.62 -8.34
CA PRO A 96 15.00 10.19 -7.09
C PRO A 96 13.46 10.11 -6.99
N PRO A 97 12.89 10.16 -5.76
CA PRO A 97 11.44 10.30 -5.57
C PRO A 97 10.91 11.62 -6.16
N ILE A 98 9.68 11.60 -6.69
CA ILE A 98 9.06 12.74 -7.37
C ILE A 98 8.14 13.50 -6.43
N GLU A 99 8.26 14.82 -6.32
CA GLU A 99 7.35 15.62 -5.49
C GLU A 99 5.91 15.58 -6.01
N VAL A 100 4.94 15.46 -5.09
CA VAL A 100 3.52 15.46 -5.43
C VAL A 100 2.73 16.44 -4.58
N LYS A 101 1.83 17.19 -5.22
CA LYS A 101 0.86 18.04 -4.52
C LYS A 101 -0.24 17.16 -3.92
N ILE A 102 -0.25 17.03 -2.60
CA ILE A 102 -1.30 16.34 -1.87
C ILE A 102 -2.29 17.39 -1.32
N PRO A 103 -3.60 17.29 -1.62
CA PRO A 103 -4.61 18.13 -0.98
C PRO A 103 -4.59 17.94 0.54
N ASN A 104 -4.80 19.03 1.29
CA ASN A 104 -4.90 18.97 2.74
C ASN A 104 -6.01 17.99 3.15
N GLY A 105 -5.72 17.13 4.13
CA GLY A 105 -6.67 16.15 4.67
C GLY A 105 -6.79 14.83 3.90
N ALA A 106 -6.06 14.62 2.80
CA ALA A 106 -6.04 13.30 2.14
C ALA A 106 -5.34 12.25 3.02
N GLN A 107 -6.08 11.20 3.42
CA GLN A 107 -5.58 10.21 4.38
C GLN A 107 -5.14 8.87 3.76
N ILE A 108 -5.72 8.47 2.62
CA ILE A 108 -5.47 7.14 2.03
C ILE A 108 -5.25 7.23 0.52
N TRP A 109 -6.21 7.81 -0.20
CA TRP A 109 -6.17 7.91 -1.66
C TRP A 109 -6.09 9.36 -2.12
N VAL A 110 -5.25 9.61 -3.12
CA VAL A 110 -5.12 10.90 -3.81
C VAL A 110 -5.41 10.68 -5.30
N ASN A 111 -6.14 11.61 -5.91
CA ASN A 111 -6.23 11.67 -7.37
C ASN A 111 -5.13 12.59 -7.89
N LEU A 112 -4.09 12.01 -8.49
CA LEU A 112 -2.99 12.74 -9.10
C LEU A 112 -3.41 13.18 -10.51
N LYS A 113 -4.02 14.37 -10.59
CA LYS A 113 -4.32 15.03 -11.87
C LYS A 113 -3.01 15.47 -12.53
N GLY A 114 -2.77 15.07 -13.78
CA GLY A 114 -1.61 15.51 -14.56
C GLY A 114 -0.25 14.95 -14.11
N PHE A 115 -0.22 13.95 -13.21
CA PHE A 115 1.02 13.23 -12.93
C PHE A 115 1.37 12.40 -14.17
N VAL A 116 2.35 12.91 -14.92
CA VAL A 116 2.96 12.24 -16.06
C VAL A 116 4.41 12.01 -15.66
N ARG A 117 4.84 10.75 -15.70
CA ARG A 117 6.26 10.44 -15.64
C ARG A 117 6.86 10.92 -16.96
N ARG A 118 7.64 12.00 -16.90
CA ARG A 118 8.49 12.40 -18.03
C ARG A 118 9.66 11.43 -18.15
#